data_AF-A0A7C5HYK3-F1
#
_entry.id   AF-A0A7C5HYK3-F1
#
_cell.length_a   1.000
_cell.length_b   1.000
_cell.length_c   1.000
_cell.angle_alpha   90.00
_cell.angle_beta   90.00
_cell.angle_gamma   90.00
#
_symmetry.space_group_name_H-M   'P 1'
#
loop_
_entity.id
_entity.type
_entity.pdbx_description
1 polymer ?
#
loop_
_entity_poly.entity_id
_entity_poly.type
_entity_poly.pdbx_seq_one_letter_code
_entity_poly.pdbx_strand_id
1 'polypeptide(L)'
;MKIEIKSDVFDQGGMIPEKYTCDGDNISPPLSWDLVPEETKSIAVICDDPDAPVGTWVHWVVYNIPPEIKELKENITPEREMDNGGVQGMNDFKKIGYGGPCPPSGTHRYF
;
A
#
# COMPACT_ATOMS: atom_id res chain seq x y z
N MET A 1 10.53 -8.01 18.48
CA MET A 1 10.26 -8.51 17.12
C MET A 1 9.98 -7.30 16.25
N LYS A 2 10.55 -7.25 15.05
CA LYS A 2 10.28 -6.21 14.06
C LYS A 2 9.58 -6.90 12.89
N ILE A 3 8.44 -6.35 12.45
CA ILE A 3 7.79 -6.80 11.22
C ILE A 3 8.51 -6.07 10.08
N GLU A 4 9.03 -6.81 9.12
CA GLU A 4 9.63 -6.25 7.91
C GLU A 4 8.69 -6.45 6.73
N ILE A 5 8.50 -5.40 5.96
CA ILE A 5 7.74 -5.36 4.72
C ILE A 5 8.69 -4.98 3.58
N LYS A 6 8.53 -5.63 2.44
CA LYS A 6 9.36 -5.44 1.25
C LYS A 6 8.52 -5.47 -0.01
N SER A 7 9.08 -4.93 -1.08
CA SER A 7 8.57 -5.07 -2.44
C SER A 7 9.68 -5.61 -3.33
N ASP A 8 9.34 -6.46 -4.29
CA ASP A 8 10.33 -7.00 -5.23
C ASP A 8 10.67 -6.00 -6.36
N VAL A 9 10.02 -4.82 -6.38
CA VAL A 9 10.11 -3.86 -7.49
C VAL A 9 10.73 -2.52 -7.09
N PHE A 10 10.99 -2.31 -5.80
CA PHE A 10 11.81 -1.21 -5.29
C PHE A 10 12.32 -1.52 -3.87
N ASP A 11 13.48 -0.97 -3.54
CA ASP A 11 14.05 -1.03 -2.20
C ASP A 11 13.49 0.09 -1.30
N GLN A 12 13.61 -0.08 0.02
CA GLN A 12 13.29 0.97 0.98
C GLN A 12 14.13 2.23 0.70
N GLY A 13 13.46 3.38 0.52
CA GLY A 13 14.10 4.65 0.18
C GLY A 13 14.53 4.77 -1.29
N GLY A 14 14.27 3.74 -2.10
CA GLY A 14 14.41 3.78 -3.55
C GLY A 14 13.26 4.53 -4.23
N MET A 15 13.41 4.75 -5.53
CA MET A 15 12.34 5.33 -6.35
C MET A 15 11.28 4.27 -6.65
N ILE A 16 10.01 4.64 -6.52
CA ILE A 16 8.89 3.82 -6.97
C ILE A 16 8.88 3.82 -8.51
N PRO A 17 8.87 2.66 -9.19
CA PRO A 17 8.82 2.60 -10.64
C PRO A 17 7.58 3.28 -11.21
N GLU A 18 7.74 3.94 -12.36
CA GLU A 18 6.68 4.71 -13.06
C GLU A 18 5.36 3.93 -13.19
N LYS A 19 5.45 2.62 -13.43
CA LYS A 19 4.32 1.68 -13.49
C LYS A 19 3.33 1.81 -12.32
N TYR A 20 3.82 2.08 -11.12
CA TYR A 20 3.01 2.18 -9.90
C TYR A 20 2.60 3.62 -9.55
N THR A 21 2.90 4.59 -10.41
CA THR A 21 2.59 6.01 -10.21
C THR A 21 1.47 6.47 -11.14
N CYS A 22 1.01 7.72 -10.98
CA CYS A 22 0.01 8.31 -11.88
C CYS A 22 0.53 8.53 -13.32
N ASP A 23 1.85 8.50 -13.53
CA ASP A 23 2.47 8.64 -14.85
C ASP A 23 2.48 7.31 -15.64
N GLY A 24 2.25 6.17 -14.96
CA GLY A 24 2.20 4.84 -15.56
C GLY A 24 0.83 4.17 -15.40
N ASP A 25 0.84 2.86 -15.11
CA ASP A 25 -0.38 2.05 -15.02
C ASP A 25 -1.22 2.35 -13.76
N ASN A 26 -0.63 3.02 -12.77
CA ASN A 26 -1.28 3.42 -11.52
C ASN A 26 -1.89 2.21 -10.77
N ILE A 27 -1.14 1.11 -10.70
CA ILE A 27 -1.52 -0.14 -10.03
C ILE A 27 -0.75 -0.32 -8.72
N SER A 28 -1.27 -1.13 -7.78
CA SER A 28 -0.58 -1.39 -6.52
C SER A 28 0.71 -2.21 -6.72
N PRO A 29 1.83 -1.86 -6.06
CA PRO A 29 3.02 -2.69 -6.09
C PRO A 29 2.81 -4.00 -5.30
N PRO A 30 3.54 -5.08 -5.64
CA PRO A 30 3.55 -6.28 -4.81
C PRO A 30 4.23 -5.97 -3.47
N LEU A 31 3.61 -6.37 -2.38
CA LEU A 31 4.16 -6.24 -1.03
C LEU A 31 4.21 -7.60 -0.38
N SER A 32 5.29 -7.91 0.33
CA SER A 32 5.39 -9.11 1.18
C SER A 32 5.96 -8.74 2.53
N TRP A 33 5.60 -9.50 3.56
CA TRP A 33 6.11 -9.31 4.90
C TRP A 33 6.43 -10.63 5.57
N ASP A 34 7.34 -10.56 6.54
CA ASP A 34 7.77 -11.72 7.31
C ASP A 34 6.71 -12.20 8.31
N LEU A 35 7.12 -13.11 9.21
CA LEU A 35 6.27 -13.58 10.29
C LEU A 35 5.77 -12.41 11.16
N VAL A 36 4.47 -12.40 11.39
CA VAL A 36 3.82 -11.53 12.37
C VAL A 36 3.81 -12.25 13.74
N PRO A 37 3.68 -11.52 14.87
CA PRO A 37 3.53 -12.14 16.18
C PRO A 37 2.43 -13.23 16.20
N GLU A 38 2.64 -14.29 16.99
CA GLU A 38 1.72 -15.44 17.05
C GLU A 38 0.28 -15.04 17.46
N GLU A 39 0.15 -14.00 18.28
CA GLU A 39 -1.14 -13.48 18.73
C GLU A 39 -1.81 -12.50 17.75
N THR A 40 -1.21 -12.22 16.59
CA THR A 40 -1.79 -11.32 15.58
C THR A 40 -3.14 -11.86 15.12
N LYS A 41 -4.20 -11.05 15.27
CA LYS A 41 -5.56 -11.41 14.85
C LYS A 41 -5.89 -10.92 13.44
N SER A 42 -5.25 -9.84 13.00
CA SER A 42 -5.36 -9.30 11.65
C SER A 42 -4.21 -8.36 11.37
N ILE A 43 -4.01 -8.07 10.08
CA ILE A 43 -2.99 -7.15 9.56
C ILE A 43 -3.71 -5.99 8.84
N ALA A 44 -3.09 -4.83 8.88
CA ALA A 44 -3.45 -3.68 8.06
C ALA A 44 -2.21 -3.17 7.32
N VAL A 45 -2.43 -2.69 6.10
CA VAL A 45 -1.43 -2.02 5.26
C VAL A 45 -1.97 -0.65 4.92
N ILE A 46 -1.17 0.38 5.16
CA ILE A 46 -1.48 1.77 4.83
C ILE A 46 -0.32 2.26 3.97
N CYS A 47 -0.65 2.97 2.90
CA CYS A 47 0.31 3.76 2.12
C CYS A 47 -0.04 5.24 2.34
N ASP A 48 0.83 6.00 3.01
CA ASP A 48 0.61 7.42 3.28
C ASP A 48 1.75 8.33 2.80
N ASP A 49 1.40 9.52 2.33
CA ASP A 49 2.30 10.58 1.88
C ASP A 49 2.23 11.75 2.86
N PRO A 50 3.16 11.86 3.83
CA PRO A 50 3.23 12.98 4.76
C PRO A 50 3.78 14.26 4.12
N ASP A 51 4.34 14.18 2.91
CA ASP A 51 4.92 15.32 2.19
C ASP A 51 3.88 16.06 1.33
N ALA A 52 2.66 15.51 1.22
CA ALA A 52 1.55 16.13 0.53
C ALA A 52 1.21 17.55 1.09
N PRO A 53 1.00 18.57 0.22
CA PRO A 53 0.81 19.97 0.66
C PRO A 53 -0.42 20.23 1.54
N VAL A 54 -1.37 19.29 1.56
CA VAL A 54 -2.66 19.41 2.26
C VAL A 54 -2.69 18.62 3.58
N GLY A 55 -1.52 18.17 4.04
CA GLY A 55 -1.38 17.21 5.15
C GLY A 55 -1.24 15.78 4.63
N THR A 56 -1.01 14.83 5.55
CA THR A 56 -0.81 13.42 5.21
C THR A 56 -1.93 12.90 4.31
N TRP A 57 -1.53 12.36 3.16
CA TRP A 57 -2.44 11.86 2.14
C TRP A 57 -2.40 10.33 2.09
N VAL A 58 -3.52 9.68 2.36
CA VAL A 58 -3.62 8.22 2.30
C VAL A 58 -3.87 7.78 0.86
N HIS A 59 -2.90 7.07 0.30
CA HIS A 59 -2.92 6.51 -1.05
C HIS A 59 -3.59 5.14 -1.11
N TRP A 60 -3.45 4.35 -0.06
CA TRP A 60 -4.07 3.02 0.03
C TRP A 60 -4.28 2.62 1.49
N VAL A 61 -5.38 1.91 1.76
CA VAL A 61 -5.66 1.32 3.06
C VAL A 61 -6.32 -0.03 2.88
N VAL A 62 -5.70 -1.06 3.45
CA VAL A 62 -6.21 -2.43 3.50
C VAL A 62 -6.21 -2.87 4.96
N TYR A 63 -7.31 -3.44 5.43
CA TYR A 63 -7.45 -3.90 6.81
C TYR A 63 -8.18 -5.25 6.86
N ASN A 64 -8.25 -5.85 8.04
CA ASN A 64 -8.81 -7.19 8.26
C ASN A 64 -8.12 -8.30 7.45
N ILE A 65 -6.87 -8.08 7.01
CA ILE A 65 -6.10 -9.12 6.33
C ILE A 65 -5.84 -10.25 7.35
N PRO A 66 -6.19 -11.51 7.04
CA PRO A 66 -5.93 -12.62 7.94
C PRO A 66 -4.42 -12.78 8.23
N PRO A 67 -4.04 -13.14 9.47
CA PRO A 67 -2.63 -13.19 9.91
C PRO A 67 -1.76 -14.20 9.15
N GLU A 68 -2.38 -15.21 8.54
CA GLU A 68 -1.74 -16.21 7.69
C GLU A 68 -1.29 -15.65 6.34
N ILE A 69 -1.88 -14.54 5.87
CA ILE A 69 -1.48 -13.89 4.63
C ILE A 69 -0.14 -13.18 4.83
N LYS A 70 0.77 -13.38 3.88
CA LYS A 70 2.15 -12.85 3.88
C LYS A 70 2.45 -11.90 2.74
N GLU A 71 1.49 -11.67 1.86
CA GLU A 71 1.67 -10.84 0.69
C GLU A 71 0.37 -10.17 0.23
N LEU A 72 0.55 -9.04 -0.46
CA LEU A 72 -0.41 -8.43 -1.36
C LEU A 72 0.19 -8.48 -2.76
N LYS A 73 -0.55 -9.05 -3.69
CA LYS A 73 -0.09 -9.18 -5.07
C LYS A 73 -0.04 -7.82 -5.75
N GLU A 74 0.74 -7.74 -6.82
CA GLU A 74 0.67 -6.62 -7.73
C GLU A 74 -0.76 -6.45 -8.27
N ASN A 75 -1.18 -5.20 -8.50
CA ASN A 75 -2.43 -4.85 -9.17
C ASN A 75 -3.68 -5.45 -8.51
N ILE A 76 -3.82 -5.23 -7.21
CA ILE A 76 -5.06 -5.57 -6.51
C ILE A 76 -6.19 -4.72 -7.07
N THR A 77 -7.24 -5.39 -7.55
CA THR A 77 -8.44 -4.74 -8.09
C THR A 77 -9.08 -3.84 -7.03
N PRO A 78 -9.62 -2.66 -7.38
CA PRO A 78 -10.18 -1.70 -6.42
C PRO A 78 -11.58 -2.12 -5.92
N GLU A 79 -11.70 -3.33 -5.38
CA GLU A 79 -12.92 -3.89 -4.82
C GLU A 79 -12.87 -3.88 -3.29
N ARG A 80 -14.02 -3.66 -2.65
CA ARG A 80 -14.07 -3.52 -1.18
C ARG A 80 -13.61 -4.79 -0.47
N GLU A 81 -14.08 -5.94 -0.92
CA GLU A 81 -13.74 -7.24 -0.37
C GLU A 81 -12.67 -7.87 -1.24
N MET A 82 -11.66 -8.46 -0.62
CA MET A 82 -10.56 -9.12 -1.30
C MET A 82 -10.69 -10.64 -1.17
N ASP A 83 -10.24 -11.38 -2.17
CA ASP A 83 -10.26 -12.85 -2.17
C ASP A 83 -9.51 -13.49 -0.99
N ASN A 84 -8.55 -12.76 -0.41
CA ASN A 84 -7.78 -13.19 0.76
C ASN A 84 -8.44 -12.85 2.10
N GLY A 85 -9.68 -12.35 2.12
CA GLY A 85 -10.40 -11.93 3.32
C GLY A 85 -10.08 -10.51 3.81
N GLY A 86 -9.14 -9.82 3.15
CA GLY A 86 -8.86 -8.41 3.40
C GLY A 86 -9.98 -7.49 2.92
N VAL A 87 -9.99 -6.27 3.44
CA VAL A 87 -10.95 -5.23 3.07
C VAL A 87 -10.20 -3.96 2.68
N GLN A 88 -10.51 -3.42 1.50
CA GLN A 88 -9.98 -2.14 1.06
C GLN A 88 -10.87 -1.00 1.55
N GLY A 89 -10.27 -0.02 2.21
CA GLY A 89 -10.95 1.18 2.69
C GLY A 89 -10.99 2.29 1.66
N MET A 90 -11.76 3.33 1.97
CA MET A 90 -11.76 4.57 1.20
C MET A 90 -10.51 5.39 1.53
N ASN A 91 -9.75 5.77 0.51
CA ASN A 91 -8.56 6.59 0.60
C ASN A 91 -8.86 8.09 0.39
N ASP A 92 -7.85 8.95 0.37
CA ASP A 92 -8.08 10.40 0.24
C ASP A 92 -8.51 10.86 -1.15
N PHE A 93 -8.32 10.01 -2.18
CA PHE A 93 -8.94 10.18 -3.50
C PHE A 93 -10.46 9.93 -3.51
N LYS A 94 -11.05 9.60 -2.36
CA LYS A 94 -12.47 9.23 -2.19
C LYS A 94 -12.84 8.00 -3.01
N LYS A 95 -11.89 7.08 -3.16
CA LYS A 95 -12.02 5.80 -3.88
C LYS A 95 -11.58 4.65 -2.99
N ILE A 96 -12.00 3.45 -3.34
CA ILE A 96 -11.44 2.21 -2.78
C ILE A 96 -10.26 1.79 -3.66
N GLY A 97 -9.26 1.17 -3.05
CA GLY A 97 -8.08 0.66 -3.74
C GLY A 97 -6.90 1.61 -3.72
N TYR A 98 -5.86 1.24 -4.45
CA TYR A 98 -4.62 1.99 -4.55
C TYR A 98 -4.78 3.18 -5.49
N GLY A 99 -4.33 4.36 -5.04
CA GLY A 99 -4.01 5.49 -5.91
C GLY A 99 -2.51 5.75 -5.84
N GLY A 100 -1.81 5.79 -6.97
CA GLY A 100 -0.36 5.91 -7.01
C GLY A 100 0.16 7.32 -6.69
N PRO A 101 1.47 7.44 -6.41
CA PRO A 101 2.18 8.70 -6.32
C PRO A 101 1.87 9.65 -7.47
N CYS A 102 1.55 10.89 -7.14
CA CYS A 102 1.33 11.97 -8.10
C CYS A 102 1.69 13.34 -7.51
N PRO A 103 2.95 13.53 -7.07
CA PRO A 103 3.34 14.76 -6.40
C PRO A 103 3.26 15.94 -7.38
N PRO A 104 2.72 17.11 -6.97
CA PRO A 104 2.61 18.27 -7.86
C PRO A 104 3.97 18.85 -8.25
N SER A 105 5.01 18.60 -7.44
CA SER A 105 6.40 18.95 -7.73
C SER A 105 7.34 18.26 -6.73
N GLY A 106 8.60 18.11 -7.11
CA GLY A 106 9.63 17.59 -6.20
C GLY A 106 9.49 16.08 -5.94
N THR A 107 10.07 15.63 -4.83
CA THR A 107 10.07 14.23 -4.42
C THR A 107 9.36 14.11 -3.09
N HIS A 108 8.35 13.24 -3.05
CA HIS A 108 7.62 12.88 -1.84
C HIS A 108 8.03 11.49 -1.37
N ARG A 109 7.76 11.20 -0.11
CA ARG A 109 7.95 9.89 0.51
C ARG A 109 6.58 9.24 0.71
N TYR A 110 6.53 7.95 0.46
CA TYR A 110 5.33 7.12 0.64
C TYR A 110 5.69 6.01 1.64
N PHE A 111 4.99 5.96 2.76
CA PHE A 111 5.23 5.04 3.87
C PHE A 111 4.19 3.94 3.93
#